data_AF-A0A3S0XNG0-F1
#
_entry.id   AF-A0A3S0XNG0-F1
#
_cell.length_a   1.000
_cell.length_b   1.000
_cell.length_c   1.000
_cell.angle_alpha   90.00
_cell.angle_beta   90.00
_cell.angle_gamma   90.00
#
_symmetry.space_group_name_H-M   'P 1'
#
loop_
_entity.id
_entity.type
_entity.pdbx_description
1 polymer ?
#
loop_
_entity_poly.entity_id
_entity_poly.type
_entity_poly.pdbx_seq_one_letter_code
_entity_poly.pdbx_strand_id
1 'polypeptide(L)'
;MNIIQAVLAVALMAMAVAGGIQYVNPNAATGTRLASQADAGFSTLESAFRSRQAGGATAPAAEAWQAALFPAYGSPPAAVAGLSWSYGVEAAGVWFCLSGPLSRDPVKQALTALATRRPQGLYDVTRSCGGAGGPPEGTIAATLWMQRTTP
;
A
#
# COMPACT_ATOMS: atom_id res chain seq x y z
N MET A 1 51.27 -32.87 2.62
CA MET A 1 50.11 -32.83 3.52
C MET A 1 49.35 -31.48 3.48
N ASN A 2 49.56 -30.63 2.45
CA ASN A 2 49.05 -29.24 2.45
C ASN A 2 47.85 -29.03 1.50
N ILE A 3 47.61 -29.95 0.55
CA ILE A 3 46.52 -29.83 -0.43
C ILE A 3 45.15 -30.09 0.23
N ILE A 4 45.08 -31.04 1.16
CA ILE A 4 43.82 -31.40 1.84
C ILE A 4 43.33 -30.24 2.71
N GLN A 5 44.23 -29.53 3.39
CA GLN A 5 43.87 -28.34 4.19
C GLN A 5 43.39 -27.18 3.32
N ALA A 6 43.98 -26.98 2.13
CA ALA A 6 43.55 -25.94 1.20
C ALA A 6 42.13 -26.21 0.66
N VAL A 7 41.81 -27.47 0.32
CA VAL A 7 40.46 -27.83 -0.16
C VAL A 7 39.41 -27.67 0.93
N LEU A 8 39.73 -28.03 2.18
CA LEU A 8 38.83 -27.82 3.31
C LEU A 8 38.55 -26.33 3.56
N ALA A 9 39.57 -25.47 3.45
CA ALA A 9 39.42 -24.02 3.64
C ALA A 9 38.52 -23.39 2.56
N VAL A 10 38.69 -23.81 1.30
CA VAL A 10 37.85 -23.32 0.19
C VAL A 10 36.39 -23.80 0.33
N ALA A 11 36.18 -25.05 0.77
CA ALA A 11 34.84 -25.57 1.02
C ALA A 11 34.12 -24.83 2.17
N LEU A 12 34.84 -24.50 3.24
CA LEU A 12 34.31 -23.72 4.37
C LEU A 12 33.93 -22.29 3.97
N MET A 13 34.75 -21.62 3.16
CA MET A 13 34.40 -20.29 2.64
C MET A 13 33.18 -20.33 1.72
N ALA A 14 33.04 -21.36 0.88
CA ALA A 14 31.88 -21.52 0.01
C ALA A 14 30.56 -21.71 0.81
N MET A 15 30.59 -22.45 1.92
CA MET A 15 29.42 -22.63 2.79
C MET A 15 29.04 -21.33 3.52
N ALA A 16 30.02 -20.55 3.97
CA ALA A 16 29.76 -19.26 4.64
C ALA A 16 29.13 -18.24 3.70
N VAL A 17 29.56 -18.20 2.44
CA VAL A 17 28.98 -17.30 1.42
C VAL A 17 27.57 -17.77 1.03
N ALA A 18 27.34 -19.07 0.87
CA ALA A 18 26.01 -19.61 0.56
C ALA A 18 24.99 -19.37 1.68
N GLY A 19 25.41 -19.46 2.96
CA GLY A 19 24.55 -19.15 4.12
C GLY A 19 24.28 -17.65 4.29
N GLY A 20 25.23 -16.78 3.92
CA GLY A 20 25.08 -15.32 4.04
C GLY A 20 24.04 -14.71 3.08
N ILE A 21 23.86 -15.30 1.90
CA ILE A 21 22.97 -14.77 0.86
C ILE A 21 21.48 -15.00 1.20
N GLN A 22 21.16 -15.94 2.09
CA GLN A 22 19.77 -16.20 2.51
C GLN A 22 19.19 -15.16 3.48
N TYR A 23 20.01 -14.28 4.05
CA TYR A 23 19.53 -13.33 5.07
C TYR A 23 18.84 -12.08 4.49
N VAL A 24 19.05 -11.80 3.20
CA VAL A 24 18.39 -10.68 2.52
C VAL A 24 17.26 -11.26 1.70
N ASN A 25 16.03 -11.16 2.21
CA ASN A 25 14.84 -11.46 1.42
C ASN A 25 14.44 -10.19 0.63
N PRO A 26 14.85 -10.03 -0.65
CA PRO A 26 14.55 -8.84 -1.43
C PRO A 26 13.03 -8.64 -1.62
N ASN A 27 12.24 -9.72 -1.54
CA ASN A 27 10.78 -9.64 -1.60
C ASN A 27 10.20 -9.01 -0.34
N ALA A 28 10.78 -9.26 0.84
CA ALA A 28 10.38 -8.62 2.10
C ALA A 28 10.71 -7.11 2.12
N ALA A 29 11.86 -6.73 1.56
CA ALA A 29 12.23 -5.31 1.41
C ALA A 29 11.28 -4.58 0.44
N THR A 30 10.93 -5.23 -0.67
CA THR A 30 9.99 -4.68 -1.66
C THR A 30 8.58 -4.54 -1.10
N GLY A 31 8.09 -5.54 -0.36
CA GLY A 31 6.79 -5.50 0.31
C GLY A 31 6.72 -4.41 1.38
N THR A 32 7.75 -4.27 2.21
CA THR A 32 7.83 -3.22 3.23
C THR A 32 7.83 -1.83 2.60
N ARG A 33 8.63 -1.62 1.54
CA ARG A 33 8.65 -0.33 0.82
C ARG A 33 7.29 0.02 0.23
N LEU A 34 6.61 -0.95 -0.37
CA LEU A 34 5.28 -0.74 -0.95
C LEU A 34 4.24 -0.41 0.13
N ALA A 35 4.25 -1.14 1.25
CA ALA A 35 3.39 -0.85 2.39
C ALA A 35 3.64 0.56 2.93
N SER A 36 4.90 0.96 3.10
CA SER A 36 5.25 2.32 3.55
C SER A 36 4.82 3.41 2.57
N GLN A 37 4.96 3.18 1.26
CA GLN A 37 4.50 4.14 0.25
C GLN A 37 2.99 4.29 0.22
N ALA A 38 2.26 3.17 0.28
CA ALA A 38 0.80 3.18 0.35
C ALA A 38 0.31 3.85 1.64
N ASP A 39 0.91 3.53 2.79
CA ASP A 39 0.54 4.14 4.07
C ASP A 39 0.80 5.65 4.10
N ALA A 40 1.96 6.09 3.62
CA ALA A 40 2.26 7.51 3.49
C ALA A 40 1.25 8.20 2.56
N GLY A 41 0.93 7.59 1.42
CA GLY A 41 -0.06 8.11 0.49
C GLY A 41 -1.45 8.25 1.11
N PHE A 42 -1.94 7.23 1.81
CA PHE A 42 -3.20 7.30 2.54
C PHE A 42 -3.19 8.39 3.62
N SER A 43 -2.12 8.52 4.39
CA SER A 43 -1.98 9.56 5.41
C SER A 43 -1.98 10.97 4.80
N THR A 44 -1.31 11.17 3.66
CA THR A 44 -1.32 12.44 2.95
C THR A 44 -2.71 12.79 2.41
N LEU A 45 -3.42 11.81 1.84
CA LEU A 45 -4.78 11.99 1.34
C LEU A 45 -5.77 12.30 2.46
N GLU A 46 -5.71 11.54 3.57
CA GLU A 46 -6.52 11.76 4.76
C GLU A 46 -6.28 13.15 5.35
N SER A 47 -5.02 13.57 5.47
CA SER A 47 -4.64 14.89 5.98
C SER A 47 -5.17 16.01 5.09
N ALA A 48 -5.00 15.90 3.77
CA ALA A 48 -5.49 16.91 2.83
C ALA A 48 -7.02 17.01 2.84
N PHE A 49 -7.71 15.87 2.89
CA PHE A 49 -9.16 15.82 2.98
C PHE A 49 -9.67 16.47 4.27
N ARG A 50 -9.09 16.14 5.42
CA ARG A 50 -9.47 16.74 6.71
C ARG A 50 -9.14 18.23 6.78
N SER A 51 -8.01 18.66 6.21
CA SER A 51 -7.64 20.07 6.13
C SER A 51 -8.67 20.87 5.31
N ARG A 52 -9.12 20.33 4.18
CA ARG A 52 -10.20 20.92 3.39
C ARG A 52 -11.51 21.02 4.18
N GLN A 53 -11.91 19.96 4.87
CA GLN A 53 -13.12 19.97 5.70
C GLN A 53 -13.03 20.97 6.87
N ALA A 54 -11.85 21.10 7.50
CA ALA A 54 -11.63 22.08 8.55
C ALA A 54 -11.80 23.53 8.05
N GLY A 55 -11.57 23.78 6.76
CA GLY A 55 -11.88 25.04 6.09
C GLY A 55 -13.36 25.24 5.74
N GLY A 56 -14.25 24.31 6.13
CA GLY A 56 -15.69 24.38 5.87
C GLY A 56 -16.11 23.96 4.47
N ALA A 57 -15.19 23.44 3.64
CA ALA A 57 -15.50 22.99 2.30
C ALA A 57 -16.11 21.58 2.30
N THR A 58 -17.05 21.35 1.38
CA THR A 58 -17.65 20.05 1.15
C THR A 58 -16.64 19.06 0.53
N ALA A 59 -16.98 17.77 0.63
CA ALA A 59 -16.23 16.71 -0.04
C ALA A 59 -16.12 17.01 -1.54
N PRO A 60 -14.94 16.84 -2.15
CA PRO A 60 -14.77 17.12 -3.56
C PRO A 60 -15.54 16.13 -4.43
N ALA A 61 -15.88 16.57 -5.64
CA ALA A 61 -16.44 15.70 -6.68
C ALA A 61 -15.43 14.64 -7.13
N ALA A 62 -15.92 13.48 -7.55
CA ALA A 62 -15.09 12.32 -7.86
C ALA A 62 -14.15 12.54 -9.06
N GLU A 63 -14.52 13.39 -10.01
CA GLU A 63 -13.70 13.67 -11.20
C GLU A 63 -12.62 14.74 -10.93
N ALA A 64 -12.82 15.60 -9.93
CA ALA A 64 -11.99 16.78 -9.67
C ALA A 64 -11.22 16.73 -8.34
N TRP A 65 -11.26 15.60 -7.63
CA TRP A 65 -10.73 15.48 -6.28
C TRP A 65 -9.25 15.86 -6.16
N GLN A 66 -8.42 15.53 -7.15
CA GLN A 66 -6.99 15.84 -7.13
C GLN A 66 -6.74 17.34 -7.15
N ALA A 67 -7.36 18.07 -8.10
CA ALA A 67 -7.25 19.51 -8.20
C ALA A 67 -7.90 20.24 -7.01
N ALA A 68 -8.92 19.62 -6.41
CA ALA A 68 -9.62 20.15 -5.25
C ALA A 68 -8.81 20.01 -3.94
N LEU A 69 -7.95 18.99 -3.83
CA LEU A 69 -7.09 18.78 -2.65
C LEU A 69 -5.70 19.37 -2.81
N PHE A 70 -5.16 19.36 -4.03
CA PHE A 70 -3.77 19.69 -4.29
C PHE A 70 -3.63 20.83 -5.31
N PRO A 71 -2.69 21.77 -5.10
CA PRO A 71 -1.74 21.85 -3.98
C PRO A 71 -2.29 22.53 -2.71
N ALA A 72 -3.55 22.96 -2.70
CA ALA A 72 -4.10 23.85 -1.69
C ALA A 72 -4.09 23.28 -0.25
N TYR A 73 -4.28 21.97 -0.08
CA TYR A 73 -4.41 21.30 1.22
C TYR A 73 -3.33 20.25 1.47
N GLY A 74 -2.29 20.19 0.62
CA GLY A 74 -1.19 19.24 0.75
C GLY A 74 -0.43 19.01 -0.55
N SER A 75 0.36 17.94 -0.56
CA SER A 75 1.05 17.47 -1.77
C SER A 75 0.40 16.17 -2.28
N PRO A 76 0.38 15.94 -3.60
CA PRO A 76 -0.14 14.68 -4.14
C PRO A 76 0.65 13.48 -3.56
N PRO A 77 -0.03 12.35 -3.28
CA PRO A 77 0.64 11.17 -2.77
C PRO A 77 1.66 10.64 -3.78
N ALA A 78 2.73 10.03 -3.28
CA ALA A 78 3.71 9.39 -4.14
C ALA A 78 3.05 8.29 -4.99
N ALA A 79 3.51 8.16 -6.23
CA ALA A 79 3.10 7.04 -7.09
C ALA A 79 3.57 5.71 -6.48
N VAL A 80 2.66 4.75 -6.39
CA VAL A 80 2.97 3.39 -5.94
C VAL A 80 3.07 2.50 -7.17
N ALA A 81 4.20 1.83 -7.36
CA ALA A 81 4.48 1.10 -8.59
C ALA A 81 3.40 0.05 -8.91
N GLY A 82 2.79 0.15 -10.10
CA GLY A 82 1.76 -0.76 -10.57
C GLY A 82 0.38 -0.58 -9.94
N LEU A 83 0.18 0.46 -9.13
CA LEU A 83 -1.09 0.80 -8.50
C LEU A 83 -1.48 2.25 -8.82
N SER A 84 -2.77 2.56 -8.73
CA SER A 84 -3.33 3.88 -9.02
C SER A 84 -4.23 4.33 -7.88
N TRP A 85 -4.13 5.62 -7.57
CA TRP A 85 -5.01 6.27 -6.60
C TRP A 85 -6.33 6.65 -7.26
N SER A 86 -7.43 6.33 -6.59
CA SER A 86 -8.79 6.67 -6.98
C SER A 86 -9.54 7.20 -5.76
N TYR A 87 -10.62 7.91 -6.02
CA TYR A 87 -11.47 8.49 -4.99
C TYR A 87 -12.92 8.32 -5.42
N GLY A 88 -13.79 8.04 -4.47
CA GLY A 88 -15.21 7.84 -4.73
C GLY A 88 -16.07 8.50 -3.66
N VAL A 89 -17.23 8.95 -4.12
CA VAL A 89 -18.31 9.48 -3.29
C VAL A 89 -19.54 8.67 -3.62
N GLU A 90 -19.98 7.87 -2.66
CA GLU A 90 -21.13 6.98 -2.80
C GLU A 90 -22.09 7.17 -1.63
N ALA A 91 -23.27 6.56 -1.71
CA ALA A 91 -24.23 6.57 -0.59
C ALA A 91 -23.64 5.93 0.69
N ALA A 92 -22.71 4.99 0.53
CA ALA A 92 -21.95 4.36 1.63
C ALA A 92 -20.87 5.28 2.23
N GLY A 93 -20.59 6.42 1.60
CA GLY A 93 -19.69 7.45 2.09
C GLY A 93 -18.57 7.82 1.13
N VAL A 94 -17.51 8.40 1.68
CA VAL A 94 -16.38 8.98 0.93
C VAL A 94 -15.13 8.15 1.18
N TRP A 95 -14.42 7.77 0.11
CA TRP A 95 -13.26 6.90 0.21
C TRP A 95 -12.13 7.28 -0.74
N PHE A 96 -10.91 6.92 -0.34
CA PHE A 96 -9.74 6.83 -1.20
C PHE A 96 -9.37 5.38 -1.42
N CYS A 97 -8.96 5.02 -2.62
CA CYS A 97 -8.60 3.66 -2.94
C CYS A 97 -7.30 3.60 -3.74
N LEU A 98 -6.46 2.65 -3.37
CA LEU A 98 -5.27 2.27 -4.12
C LEU A 98 -5.54 0.92 -4.79
N SER A 99 -5.60 0.90 -6.12
CA SER A 99 -5.95 -0.31 -6.85
C SER A 99 -5.05 -0.59 -8.05
N GLY A 100 -5.01 -1.85 -8.47
CA GLY A 100 -4.27 -2.28 -9.64
C GLY A 100 -4.26 -3.80 -9.80
N PRO A 101 -3.65 -4.31 -10.88
CA PRO A 101 -3.64 -5.74 -11.18
C PRO A 101 -2.96 -6.54 -10.06
N LEU A 102 -3.59 -7.64 -9.67
CA LEU A 102 -3.06 -8.62 -8.73
C LEU A 102 -2.00 -9.47 -9.43
N SER A 103 -0.87 -8.85 -9.78
CA SER A 103 0.21 -9.51 -10.53
C SER A 103 1.31 -10.07 -9.63
N ARG A 104 1.30 -9.75 -8.31
CA ARG A 104 2.41 -10.04 -7.39
C ARG A 104 1.92 -10.27 -5.95
N ASP A 105 2.19 -11.46 -5.38
CA ASP A 105 1.90 -11.80 -3.98
C ASP A 105 2.40 -10.78 -2.93
N PRO A 106 3.59 -10.14 -3.10
CA PRO A 106 4.06 -9.11 -2.17
C PRO A 106 3.14 -7.90 -2.04
N VAL A 107 2.39 -7.55 -3.11
CA VAL A 107 1.48 -6.39 -3.10
C VAL A 107 0.27 -6.70 -2.22
N LYS A 108 -0.28 -7.90 -2.35
CA LYS A 108 -1.40 -8.36 -1.52
C LYS A 108 -1.02 -8.38 -0.05
N GLN A 109 0.11 -9.00 0.29
CA GLN A 109 0.59 -9.05 1.67
C GLN A 109 0.83 -7.64 2.23
N ALA A 110 1.47 -6.76 1.47
CA ALA A 110 1.74 -5.38 1.88
C ALA A 110 0.44 -4.61 2.18
N LEU A 111 -0.55 -4.65 1.28
CA LEU A 111 -1.82 -3.94 1.47
C LEU A 111 -2.67 -4.55 2.58
N THR A 112 -2.69 -5.88 2.73
CA THR A 112 -3.38 -6.54 3.84
C THR A 112 -2.72 -6.21 5.18
N ALA A 113 -1.39 -6.14 5.25
CA ALA A 113 -0.69 -5.78 6.48
C ALA A 113 -1.05 -4.36 6.98
N LEU A 114 -1.38 -3.42 6.09
CA LEU A 114 -1.82 -2.08 6.47
C LEU A 114 -3.13 -2.06 7.25
N ALA A 115 -3.98 -3.09 7.12
CA ALA A 115 -5.20 -3.19 7.91
C ALA A 115 -4.92 -3.21 9.43
N THR A 116 -3.74 -3.70 9.84
CA THR A 116 -3.33 -3.69 11.26
C THR A 116 -2.92 -2.32 11.78
N ARG A 117 -2.59 -1.38 10.88
CA ARG A 117 -2.10 -0.02 11.22
C ARG A 117 -3.18 1.04 11.12
N ARG A 118 -4.36 0.68 10.60
CA ARG A 118 -5.47 1.60 10.35
C ARG A 118 -6.65 1.27 11.27
N PRO A 119 -7.51 2.26 11.59
CA PRO A 119 -8.68 2.02 12.43
C PRO A 119 -9.57 0.94 11.81
N GLN A 120 -10.03 0.00 12.64
CA GLN A 120 -10.92 -1.08 12.21
C GLN A 120 -12.22 -0.49 11.62
N GLY A 121 -12.71 -1.08 10.53
CA GLY A 121 -13.94 -0.66 9.86
C GLY A 121 -13.80 0.53 8.90
N LEU A 122 -12.62 1.17 8.83
CA LEU A 122 -12.35 2.23 7.85
C LEU A 122 -11.39 1.80 6.74
N TYR A 123 -10.74 0.65 6.85
CA TYR A 123 -9.82 0.16 5.83
C TYR A 123 -10.18 -1.27 5.40
N ASP A 124 -10.40 -1.46 4.10
CA ASP A 124 -10.82 -2.73 3.51
C ASP A 124 -9.93 -3.08 2.31
N VAL A 125 -9.55 -4.36 2.16
CA VAL A 125 -8.79 -4.86 1.00
C VAL A 125 -9.64 -5.87 0.24
N THR A 126 -10.04 -5.50 -0.97
CA THR A 126 -11.07 -6.16 -1.78
C THR A 126 -10.61 -6.27 -3.24
N ARG A 127 -11.42 -6.90 -4.11
CA ARG A 127 -11.18 -6.90 -5.56
C ARG A 127 -11.50 -5.57 -6.27
N SER A 128 -12.30 -4.71 -5.64
CA SER A 128 -12.77 -3.43 -6.19
C SER A 128 -12.85 -2.36 -5.10
N CYS A 129 -12.62 -1.10 -5.48
CA CYS A 129 -12.75 0.03 -4.55
C CYS A 129 -14.17 0.17 -4.01
N GLY A 130 -14.33 0.83 -2.87
CA GLY A 130 -15.64 1.02 -2.22
C GLY A 130 -16.16 -0.22 -1.49
N GLY A 131 -15.30 -1.21 -1.20
CA GLY A 131 -15.63 -2.35 -0.33
C GLY A 131 -16.64 -3.37 -0.89
N ALA A 132 -17.22 -3.14 -2.08
CA ALA A 132 -18.25 -3.99 -2.67
C ALA A 132 -17.73 -5.29 -3.33
N GLY A 133 -16.43 -5.53 -3.28
CA GLY A 133 -15.80 -6.67 -3.92
C GLY A 133 -15.37 -7.70 -2.90
N GLY A 134 -15.70 -8.98 -3.13
CA GLY A 134 -15.16 -10.10 -2.36
C GLY A 134 -13.61 -10.18 -2.38
N PRO A 135 -13.02 -11.34 -1.99
CA PRO A 135 -11.57 -11.46 -1.89
C PRO A 135 -10.86 -11.05 -3.20
N PRO A 136 -9.68 -10.40 -3.12
CA PRO A 136 -8.98 -9.87 -4.29
C PRO A 136 -8.62 -10.99 -5.27
N GLU A 137 -9.15 -10.89 -6.49
CA GLU A 137 -8.99 -11.83 -7.60
C GLU A 137 -8.75 -11.03 -8.89
N GLY A 138 -7.61 -11.24 -9.56
CA GLY A 138 -7.20 -10.49 -10.76
C GLY A 138 -6.83 -9.02 -10.53
N THR A 139 -7.51 -8.34 -9.60
CA THR A 139 -7.29 -6.95 -9.17
C THR A 139 -7.28 -6.89 -7.65
N ILE A 140 -6.46 -6.02 -7.09
CA ILE A 140 -6.47 -5.67 -5.67
C ILE A 140 -6.85 -4.20 -5.51
N ALA A 141 -7.68 -3.92 -4.51
CA ALA A 141 -8.13 -2.59 -4.16
C ALA A 141 -8.07 -2.43 -2.63
N ALA A 142 -7.20 -1.55 -2.16
CA ALA A 142 -7.18 -1.12 -0.77
C ALA A 142 -7.99 0.17 -0.64
N THR A 143 -9.08 0.15 0.12
CA THR A 143 -9.98 1.28 0.30
C THR A 143 -9.85 1.82 1.72
N LEU A 144 -9.61 3.12 1.85
CA LEU A 144 -9.69 3.88 3.11
C LEU A 144 -10.92 4.78 3.06
N TRP A 145 -11.85 4.55 3.97
CA TRP A 145 -13.05 5.36 4.16
C TRP A 145 -12.74 6.58 5.01
N MET A 146 -13.03 7.76 4.46
CA MET A 146 -12.98 9.02 5.21
C MET A 146 -14.24 9.23 6.04
N GLN A 147 -15.36 8.83 5.46
CA GLN A 147 -16.68 8.83 6.07
C GLN A 147 -17.34 7.55 5.61
N ARG A 148 -17.79 6.71 6.52
CA ARG A 148 -18.54 5.49 6.22
C ARG A 148 -19.90 5.62 6.87
N THR A 149 -20.95 5.68 6.06
CA THR A 149 -22.30 5.44 6.56
C THR A 149 -22.38 3.93 6.78
N THR A 150 -22.31 3.51 8.04
CA THR A 150 -22.65 2.14 8.42
C THR A 150 -24.02 1.80 7.84
N PRO A 151 -24.20 0.64 7.19
CA PRO A 151 -25.54 0.16 6.85
C PRO A 151 -26.39 -0.05 8.10
#